data_AF-A0A060CG07-F1
#
_entry.id   AF-A0A060CG07-F1
#
_cell.length_a   1.000
_cell.length_b   1.000
_cell.length_c   1.000
_cell.angle_alpha   90.00
_cell.angle_beta   90.00
_cell.angle_gamma   90.00
#
_symmetry.space_group_name_H-M   'P 1'
#
loop_
_entity.id
_entity.type
_entity.pdbx_description
1 polymer ?
#
loop_
_entity_poly.entity_id
_entity_poly.type
_entity_poly.pdbx_seq_one_letter_code
_entity_poly.pdbx_strand_id
1 'polypeptide(L)'
;MPRLDSDPVFCALLRGGDAAGVDRADGALSIELRDYVSSEQSYLENTAVLHTVLVDKDGGSIEVVDFAPRYDLHGRTHRPPMIARRITPVAGRPMVKIVARPMSDYGGASCSVVRGSH
;
A
#
# COMPACT_ATOMS: atom_id res chain seq x y z
N MET A 1 6.13 10.69 -14.82
CA MET A 1 5.42 10.65 -13.52
C MET A 1 6.46 10.81 -12.41
N PRO A 2 6.23 11.63 -11.36
CA PRO A 2 5.06 11.55 -10.47
C PRO A 2 4.39 12.92 -10.22
N ARG A 3 3.11 13.06 -10.58
CA ARG A 3 2.29 14.19 -10.13
C ARG A 3 1.02 13.66 -9.49
N LEU A 4 0.46 14.42 -8.55
CA LEU A 4 -0.76 14.01 -7.83
C LEU A 4 -1.96 13.84 -8.77
N ASP A 5 -1.98 14.62 -9.87
CA ASP A 5 -3.03 14.65 -10.90
C ASP A 5 -2.73 13.74 -12.10
N SER A 6 -1.69 12.92 -12.03
CA SER A 6 -1.36 11.97 -13.11
C SER A 6 -2.21 10.69 -13.03
N ASP A 7 -2.18 9.91 -14.11
CA ASP A 7 -2.84 8.61 -14.25
C ASP A 7 -2.64 7.72 -12.99
N PRO A 8 -3.73 7.29 -12.31
CA PRO A 8 -3.62 6.48 -11.11
C PRO A 8 -3.16 5.05 -11.45
N VAL A 9 -1.88 4.78 -11.23
CA VAL A 9 -1.30 3.44 -11.48
C VAL A 9 -1.83 2.36 -10.54
N PHE A 10 -2.28 2.74 -9.33
CA PHE A 10 -2.95 1.83 -8.40
C PHE A 10 -4.43 2.20 -8.25
N CYS A 11 -5.22 1.85 -9.26
CA CYS A 11 -6.61 2.25 -9.42
C CYS A 11 -7.63 1.16 -9.07
N ALA A 12 -7.25 0.09 -8.33
CA ALA A 12 -8.15 -1.03 -8.03
C ALA A 12 -9.51 -0.58 -7.43
N LEU A 13 -9.52 0.41 -6.53
CA LEU A 13 -10.76 0.94 -5.94
C LEU A 13 -11.65 1.70 -6.94
N LEU A 14 -11.05 2.34 -7.95
CA LEU A 14 -11.77 3.14 -8.94
C LEU A 14 -12.35 2.29 -10.09
N ARG A 15 -11.77 1.12 -10.34
CA ARG A 15 -12.12 0.28 -11.49
C ARG A 15 -13.41 -0.52 -11.33
N GLY A 16 -14.01 -0.58 -10.14
CA GLY A 16 -15.25 -1.32 -9.88
C GLY A 16 -15.06 -2.83 -10.11
N GLY A 17 -14.76 -3.57 -9.05
CA GLY A 17 -14.27 -4.96 -9.08
C GLY A 17 -15.23 -6.04 -9.62
N ASP A 18 -16.29 -5.67 -10.36
CA ASP A 18 -17.33 -6.57 -10.87
C ASP A 18 -17.46 -6.54 -12.42
N ALA A 19 -16.58 -5.81 -13.12
CA ALA A 19 -16.52 -5.90 -14.57
C ALA A 19 -15.98 -7.27 -15.02
N ALA A 20 -16.71 -7.98 -15.88
CA ALA A 20 -16.34 -9.30 -16.38
C ALA A 20 -14.96 -9.25 -17.08
N GLY A 21 -14.05 -10.14 -16.66
CA GLY A 21 -12.70 -10.24 -17.21
C GLY A 21 -11.63 -9.40 -16.50
N VAL A 22 -11.97 -8.68 -15.41
CA VAL A 22 -11.02 -7.91 -14.62
C VAL A 22 -10.66 -8.65 -13.33
N ASP A 23 -9.36 -8.90 -13.09
CA ASP A 23 -8.87 -9.39 -11.80
C ASP A 23 -8.95 -8.24 -10.77
N ARG A 24 -9.60 -8.46 -9.62
CA ARG A 24 -9.72 -7.45 -8.56
C ARG A 24 -8.37 -6.99 -8.00
N ALA A 25 -7.32 -7.78 -8.19
CA ALA A 25 -5.97 -7.40 -7.81
C ALA A 25 -5.30 -6.43 -8.81
N ASP A 26 -5.83 -6.24 -10.01
CA ASP A 26 -5.25 -5.31 -10.98
C ASP A 26 -5.46 -3.85 -10.55
N GLY A 27 -4.37 -3.09 -10.49
CA GLY A 27 -4.34 -1.75 -9.90
C GLY A 27 -4.20 -1.78 -8.38
N ALA A 28 -3.91 -2.91 -7.76
CA ALA A 28 -3.74 -2.99 -6.30
C ALA A 28 -2.31 -2.71 -5.86
N LEU A 29 -2.21 -2.05 -4.70
CA LEU A 29 -1.03 -2.00 -3.84
C LEU A 29 -1.45 -2.46 -2.43
N SER A 30 -1.34 -3.77 -2.14
CA SER A 30 -1.80 -4.37 -0.88
C SER A 30 -0.65 -4.97 -0.07
N ILE A 31 -0.86 -5.02 1.25
CA ILE A 31 -0.02 -5.73 2.21
C ILE A 31 -0.91 -6.85 2.75
N GLU A 32 -0.54 -8.08 2.45
CA GLU A 32 -1.28 -9.29 2.83
C GLU A 32 -0.47 -10.08 3.85
N LEU A 33 -1.14 -10.54 4.90
CA LEU A 33 -0.57 -11.46 5.88
C LEU A 33 -1.02 -12.89 5.54
N ARG A 34 -0.07 -13.82 5.44
CA ARG A 34 -0.41 -15.24 5.21
C ARG A 34 -1.19 -15.77 6.41
N ASP A 35 -2.22 -16.56 6.15
CA ASP A 35 -3.09 -17.13 7.19
C ASP A 35 -3.77 -16.06 8.08
N TYR A 36 -4.01 -14.87 7.51
CA TYR A 36 -4.70 -13.75 8.16
C TYR A 36 -6.05 -14.16 8.76
N VAL A 37 -6.32 -13.70 9.99
CA VAL A 37 -7.59 -13.94 10.70
C VAL A 37 -8.26 -12.68 11.22
N SER A 38 -7.52 -11.63 11.57
CA SER A 38 -8.12 -10.40 12.11
C SER A 38 -7.24 -9.18 11.95
N SER A 39 -7.88 -8.01 11.96
CA SER A 39 -7.22 -6.70 11.95
C SER A 39 -7.86 -5.74 12.92
N GLU A 40 -7.06 -4.86 13.50
CA GLU A 40 -7.50 -3.68 14.24
C GLU A 40 -6.90 -2.42 13.60
N GLN A 41 -7.68 -1.34 13.54
CA GLN A 41 -7.26 -0.07 12.96
C GLN A 41 -7.54 1.09 13.91
N SER A 42 -6.57 1.99 14.02
CA SER A 42 -6.70 3.24 14.76
C SER A 42 -5.91 4.34 14.07
N TYR A 43 -6.32 5.60 14.27
CA TYR A 43 -5.46 6.74 13.95
C TYR A 43 -4.59 7.05 15.15
N LEU A 44 -3.31 7.37 14.92
CA LEU A 44 -2.50 7.97 15.97
C LEU A 44 -3.12 9.31 16.38
N GLU A 45 -3.27 9.52 17.68
CA GLU A 45 -4.04 10.61 18.24
C GLU A 45 -3.65 11.97 17.63
N ASN A 46 -4.65 12.74 17.21
CA ASN A 46 -4.47 14.07 16.61
C ASN A 46 -3.63 14.08 15.31
N THR A 47 -3.55 12.96 14.59
CA THR A 47 -2.84 12.87 13.31
C THR A 47 -3.65 12.14 12.25
N ALA A 48 -3.28 12.32 10.98
CA ALA A 48 -3.77 11.52 9.85
C ALA A 48 -2.85 10.30 9.57
N VAL A 49 -2.23 9.74 10.61
CA VAL A 49 -1.40 8.53 10.51
C VAL A 49 -2.26 7.34 10.91
N LEU A 50 -2.46 6.40 9.98
CA LEU A 50 -3.24 5.19 10.22
C LEU A 50 -2.32 4.08 10.73
N HIS A 51 -2.66 3.48 11.87
CA HIS A 51 -2.02 2.30 12.42
C HIS A 51 -2.96 1.11 12.26
N THR A 52 -2.49 0.07 11.60
CA THR A 52 -3.23 -1.18 11.40
C THR A 52 -2.42 -2.33 11.99
N VAL A 53 -3.02 -3.15 12.84
CA VAL A 53 -2.43 -4.42 13.30
C VAL A 53 -3.12 -5.56 12.58
N LEU A 54 -2.36 -6.45 11.94
CA LEU A 54 -2.86 -7.67 11.31
C LEU A 54 -2.36 -8.89 12.09
N VAL A 55 -3.22 -9.88 12.28
CA VAL A 55 -2.92 -11.12 13.03
C VAL A 55 -3.21 -12.33 12.14
N ASP A 56 -2.31 -13.31 12.17
CA ASP A 56 -2.47 -14.61 11.54
C ASP A 56 -2.98 -15.67 12.53
N LYS A 57 -3.46 -16.80 11.99
CA LYS A 57 -4.05 -17.90 12.78
C LYS A 57 -3.09 -18.51 13.81
N ASP A 58 -1.77 -18.40 13.59
CA ASP A 58 -0.72 -19.03 14.38
C ASP A 58 -0.16 -18.07 15.45
N GLY A 59 -0.78 -16.88 15.61
CA GLY A 59 -0.37 -15.85 16.56
C GLY A 59 0.78 -14.96 16.09
N GLY A 60 1.17 -15.07 14.82
CA GLY A 60 2.04 -14.10 14.18
C GLY A 60 1.29 -12.80 13.87
N SER A 61 1.97 -11.67 13.98
CA SER A 61 1.33 -10.37 13.73
C SER A 61 2.31 -9.34 13.20
N ILE A 62 1.75 -8.39 12.45
CA ILE A 62 2.47 -7.21 11.95
C ILE A 62 1.68 -5.96 12.27
N GLU A 63 2.39 -4.85 12.44
CA GLU A 63 1.80 -3.51 12.30
C GLU A 63 2.13 -2.93 10.93
N VAL A 64 1.19 -2.15 10.40
CA VAL A 64 1.33 -1.31 9.22
C VAL A 64 0.99 0.12 9.61
N VAL A 65 1.94 1.03 9.44
CA VAL A 65 1.76 2.47 9.67
C VAL A 65 1.75 3.18 8.32
N ASP A 66 0.59 3.75 7.97
CA ASP A 66 0.36 4.47 6.72
C ASP A 66 0.32 5.99 6.96
N PHE A 67 1.17 6.75 6.26
CA PHE A 67 1.28 8.19 6.45
C PHE A 67 1.85 8.93 5.24
N ALA A 68 1.57 10.23 5.14
CA ALA A 68 2.26 11.14 4.21
C ALA A 68 3.47 11.76 4.93
N PRO A 69 4.72 11.43 4.55
CA PRO A 69 5.91 11.86 5.29
C PRO A 69 6.09 13.37 5.23
N ARG A 70 6.47 13.95 6.37
CA ARG A 70 6.88 15.34 6.51
C ARG A 70 8.10 15.35 7.42
N TYR A 71 9.23 15.86 6.94
CA TYR A 71 10.49 15.84 7.69
C TYR A 71 11.37 17.00 7.27
N ASP A 72 12.28 17.43 8.14
CA ASP A 72 13.23 18.47 7.81
C ASP A 72 14.39 17.90 7.00
N LEU A 73 14.68 18.54 5.87
CA LEU A 73 15.76 18.17 4.97
C LEU A 73 16.46 19.45 4.53
N HIS A 74 17.76 19.54 4.79
CA HIS A 74 18.58 20.73 4.48
C HIS A 74 18.00 22.05 5.04
N GLY A 75 17.51 22.01 6.28
CA GLY A 75 16.98 23.19 6.98
C GLY A 75 15.61 23.67 6.49
N ARG A 76 14.87 22.85 5.72
CA ARG A 76 13.50 23.15 5.28
C ARG A 76 12.61 21.94 5.50
N THR A 77 11.35 22.18 5.83
CA THR A 77 10.36 21.10 5.89
C THR A 77 10.08 20.58 4.49
N HIS A 78 10.44 19.32 4.25
CA HIS A 78 10.18 18.58 3.03
C HIS A 78 8.85 17.81 3.15
N ARG A 79 8.01 17.88 2.11
CA ARG A 79 6.65 17.33 2.07
C ARG A 79 6.39 16.67 0.70
N PRO A 80 7.00 15.51 0.42
CA PRO A 80 6.86 14.88 -0.89
C PRO A 80 5.42 14.39 -1.10
N PRO A 81 4.88 14.45 -2.33
CA PRO A 81 3.53 13.98 -2.65
C PRO A 81 3.50 12.45 -2.76
N MET A 82 3.67 11.77 -1.62
CA MET A 82 3.69 10.31 -1.54
C MET A 82 3.05 9.82 -0.23
N ILE A 83 2.64 8.56 -0.24
CA ILE A 83 2.26 7.81 0.96
C ILE A 83 3.37 6.80 1.25
N ALA A 84 3.84 6.77 2.50
CA ALA A 84 4.75 5.76 3.01
C ALA A 84 3.97 4.77 3.87
N ARG A 85 4.34 3.49 3.76
CA ARG A 85 3.77 2.38 4.53
C ARG A 85 4.91 1.68 5.24
N ARG A 86 4.97 1.74 6.58
CA ARG A 86 5.99 1.06 7.38
C ARG A 86 5.41 -0.26 7.90
N ILE A 87 6.10 -1.36 7.65
CA ILE A 87 5.69 -2.69 8.08
C ILE A 87 6.66 -3.17 9.16
N THR A 88 6.16 -3.49 10.35
CA THR A 88 6.97 -4.00 11.47
C THR A 88 6.39 -5.32 11.98
N PRO A 89 7.18 -6.41 12.09
CA PRO A 89 6.74 -7.60 12.83
C PRO A 89 6.51 -7.27 14.30
N VAL A 90 5.41 -7.77 14.87
CA VAL A 90 5.04 -7.54 16.28
C VAL A 90 5.19 -8.82 17.10
N ALA A 91 4.72 -9.96 16.58
CA ALA A 91 4.85 -11.26 17.25
C ALA A 91 5.03 -12.40 16.24
N GLY A 92 5.59 -13.52 16.70
CA GLY A 92 5.72 -14.76 15.93
C GLY A 92 6.66 -14.66 14.74
N ARG A 93 6.33 -15.38 13.67
CA ARG A 93 7.08 -15.43 12.39
C ARG A 93 6.15 -15.11 11.22
N PRO A 94 5.60 -13.89 11.16
CA PRO A 94 4.59 -13.53 10.17
C PRO A 94 5.19 -13.57 8.77
N MET A 95 4.40 -14.06 7.81
CA MET A 95 4.79 -14.06 6.39
C MET A 95 3.95 -13.07 5.62
N VAL A 96 4.60 -11.99 5.18
CA VAL A 96 3.98 -10.88 4.48
C VAL A 96 4.17 -11.02 2.99
N LYS A 97 3.10 -10.79 2.23
CA LYS A 97 3.13 -10.65 0.78
C LYS A 97 2.76 -9.22 0.42
N ILE A 98 3.62 -8.58 -0.37
CA ILE A 98 3.34 -7.27 -0.94
C ILE A 98 2.87 -7.50 -2.37
N VAL A 99 1.65 -7.08 -2.69
CA VAL A 99 1.11 -7.13 -4.05
C VAL A 99 1.20 -5.74 -4.65
N ALA A 100 1.90 -5.62 -5.77
CA ALA A 100 1.95 -4.41 -6.58
C ALA A 100 1.61 -4.78 -8.02
N ARG A 101 0.42 -4.39 -8.48
CA ARG A 101 -0.05 -4.64 -9.85
C ARG A 101 -0.42 -3.30 -10.50
N PRO A 102 0.58 -2.50 -10.88
CA PRO A 102 0.32 -1.20 -11.47
C PRO A 102 -0.35 -1.34 -12.85
N MET A 103 -1.25 -0.41 -13.14
CA MET A 103 -1.95 -0.28 -14.41
C MET A 103 -1.62 1.06 -15.07
N SER A 104 -1.94 1.17 -16.34
CA SER A 104 -1.78 2.36 -17.18
C SER A 104 -3.09 2.66 -17.91
N ASP A 105 -3.15 3.83 -18.54
CA ASP A 105 -4.29 4.28 -19.32
C ASP A 105 -5.58 4.29 -18.48
N TYR A 106 -5.50 4.90 -17.29
CA TYR A 106 -6.60 4.96 -16.33
C TYR A 106 -7.16 3.58 -15.94
N GLY A 107 -6.29 2.56 -15.92
CA GLY A 107 -6.68 1.18 -15.62
C GLY A 107 -7.15 0.38 -16.84
N GLY A 108 -7.02 0.91 -18.05
CA GLY A 108 -7.35 0.24 -19.30
C GLY A 108 -6.35 -0.85 -19.71
N ALA A 109 -5.08 -0.74 -19.28
CA ALA A 109 -4.03 -1.69 -19.65
C ALA A 109 -3.07 -1.97 -18.49
N SER A 110 -2.53 -3.20 -18.44
CA SER A 110 -1.46 -3.53 -17.51
C SER A 110 -0.18 -2.78 -17.88
N CYS A 111 0.55 -2.30 -16.86
CA CYS A 111 1.85 -1.69 -17.11
C CYS A 111 2.83 -2.73 -17.70
N SER A 112 3.55 -2.32 -18.75
CA SER A 112 4.64 -3.13 -19.28
C SER A 112 5.76 -3.27 -18.26
N VAL A 113 6.20 -4.50 -17.99
CA VAL A 113 7.31 -4.76 -17.07
C VAL A 113 8.62 -4.40 -17.76
N VAL A 114 9.29 -3.36 -17.27
CA VAL A 114 10.62 -2.95 -17.72
C VAL A 114 11.62 -3.34 -16.65
N ARG A 115 12.73 -3.99 -17.03
CA ARG A 115 13.84 -4.25 -16.11
C ARG A 115 14.59 -2.95 -15.87
N GLY A 116 14.78 -2.56 -14.62
CA GLY A 116 15.65 -1.42 -14.29
C GLY A 116 17.10 -1.71 -14.68
N SER A 117 17.82 -0.67 -15.09
CA SER A 117 19.28 -0.71 -15.20
C SER A 117 19.89 -0.49 -13.80
N HIS A 118 20.82 -1.36 -13.42
CA HIS A 118 21.62 -1.23 -12.20
C HIS A 118 22.58 -0.04 -12.26
#